data_AF-A0A7V9ILR4-F1
#
_entry.id   AF-A0A7V9ILR4-F1
#
_cell.length_a   1.000
_cell.length_b   1.000
_cell.length_c   1.000
_cell.angle_alpha   90.00
_cell.angle_beta   90.00
_cell.angle_gamma   90.00
#
_symmetry.space_group_name_H-M   'P 1'
#
loop_
_entity.id
_entity.type
_entity.pdbx_description
1 polymer ?
#
loop_
_entity_poly.entity_id
_entity_poly.type
_entity_poly.pdbx_seq_one_letter_code
_entity_poly.pdbx_strand_id
1 'polypeptide(L)'
;MIPEPRPAGVPPRARRRRLAKGVAAPLVAARRAARDPDMIRLQAAWGAVMTASWAVTISLTVVAYDVGGSAAVALAMLVRATAGALLGPAVGSLVDRAPRHRSLRWAAV
;
A
#
# COMPACT_ATOMS: atom_id res chain seq x y z
N MET A 1 -25.56 -5.94 -46.70
CA MET A 1 -24.74 -5.20 -45.73
C MET A 1 -25.68 -4.73 -44.62
N ILE A 2 -25.74 -5.46 -43.51
CA ILE A 2 -26.67 -5.18 -42.39
C ILE A 2 -25.95 -4.18 -41.47
N PRO A 3 -26.55 -3.04 -41.10
CA PRO A 3 -25.94 -2.14 -40.13
C PRO A 3 -25.90 -2.80 -38.75
N GLU A 4 -24.71 -2.90 -38.16
CA GLU A 4 -24.52 -3.32 -36.77
C GLU A 4 -25.34 -2.41 -35.82
N PRO A 5 -26.13 -2.98 -34.89
CA PRO A 5 -26.84 -2.18 -33.89
C PRO A 5 -25.83 -1.46 -32.99
N ARG A 6 -25.90 -0.12 -32.97
CA ARG A 6 -25.06 0.69 -32.07
C ARG A 6 -25.30 0.26 -30.62
N PRO A 7 -24.25 -0.02 -29.82
CA PRO A 7 -24.43 -0.39 -28.42
C PRO A 7 -25.19 0.72 -27.70
N ALA A 8 -26.37 0.39 -27.16
CA ALA A 8 -27.17 1.32 -26.38
C ALA A 8 -26.33 1.80 -25.19
N GLY A 9 -26.10 3.12 -25.09
CA GLY A 9 -25.32 3.70 -24.00
C GLY A 9 -25.91 3.33 -22.63
N VAL A 10 -25.04 3.02 -21.66
CA VAL A 10 -25.48 2.67 -20.29
C VAL A 10 -26.31 3.82 -19.71
N PRO A 11 -27.56 3.58 -19.27
CA PRO A 11 -28.42 4.64 -18.78
C PRO A 11 -27.77 5.33 -17.56
N PRO A 12 -27.88 6.68 -17.43
CA PRO A 12 -27.18 7.46 -16.39
C PRO A 12 -27.41 6.94 -14.95
N ARG A 13 -28.58 6.36 -14.69
CA ARG A 13 -28.94 5.74 -13.39
C ARG A 13 -28.16 4.46 -13.09
N ALA A 14 -27.89 3.63 -14.11
CA ALA A 14 -27.07 2.43 -13.96
C ALA A 14 -25.60 2.79 -13.69
N ARG A 15 -25.09 3.85 -14.32
CA ARG A 15 -23.75 4.40 -14.04
C ARG A 15 -23.63 4.91 -12.60
N ARG A 16 -24.59 5.72 -12.14
CA ARG A 16 -24.63 6.23 -10.75
C ARG A 16 -24.73 5.11 -9.72
N ARG A 17 -25.54 4.08 -9.96
CA ARG A 17 -25.66 2.92 -9.04
C ARG A 17 -24.37 2.09 -8.98
N ARG A 18 -23.65 1.98 -10.10
CA ARG A 18 -22.35 1.29 -10.17
C ARG A 18 -21.25 2.08 -9.45
N LEU A 19 -21.24 3.41 -9.60
CA LEU A 19 -20.37 4.31 -8.85
C LEU A 19 -20.68 4.28 -7.34
N ALA A 20 -21.96 4.36 -6.95
CA ALA A 20 -22.39 4.29 -5.56
C ALA A 20 -22.02 2.94 -4.93
N LYS A 21 -22.19 1.81 -5.64
CA LYS A 21 -21.70 0.49 -5.20
C LYS A 21 -20.18 0.42 -5.12
N GLY A 22 -19.47 1.11 -6.02
CA GLY A 22 -18.01 1.19 -6.03
C GLY A 22 -17.44 1.86 -4.78
N VAL A 23 -18.19 2.77 -4.15
CA VAL A 23 -17.78 3.48 -2.91
C VAL A 23 -18.40 2.86 -1.65
N ALA A 24 -19.62 2.33 -1.71
CA ALA A 24 -20.29 1.76 -0.55
C ALA A 24 -19.61 0.47 -0.04
N ALA A 25 -19.15 -0.39 -0.93
CA ALA A 25 -18.47 -1.64 -0.55
C ALA A 25 -17.18 -1.41 0.27
N PRO A 26 -16.23 -0.56 -0.15
CA PRO A 26 -15.03 -0.28 0.64
C PRO A 26 -15.34 0.44 1.95
N LEU A 27 -16.35 1.31 2.01
CA LEU A 27 -16.75 1.97 3.26
C LEU A 27 -17.30 0.97 4.30
N VAL A 28 -18.11 0.00 3.87
CA VAL A 28 -18.61 -1.06 4.76
C VAL A 28 -17.45 -1.95 5.24
N ALA A 29 -16.50 -2.27 4.36
CA ALA A 29 -15.31 -3.03 4.72
C ALA A 29 -14.43 -2.27 5.73
N ALA A 30 -14.17 -0.98 5.50
CA ALA A 30 -13.43 -0.12 6.42
C ALA A 30 -14.11 -0.02 7.79
N ARG A 31 -15.44 0.12 7.81
CA ARG A 31 -16.21 0.16 9.06
C ARG A 31 -16.16 -1.16 9.83
N ARG A 32 -16.06 -2.29 9.14
CA ARG A 32 -15.85 -3.61 9.77
C ARG A 32 -14.43 -3.74 10.32
N ALA A 33 -13.42 -3.36 9.53
CA ALA A 33 -12.03 -3.31 9.96
C ALA A 33 -11.81 -2.42 11.19
N ALA A 34 -12.47 -1.26 11.24
CA ALA A 34 -12.41 -0.32 12.36
C ALA A 34 -13.14 -0.79 13.64
N ARG A 35 -13.82 -1.95 13.59
CA ARG A 35 -14.45 -2.58 14.77
C ARG A 35 -13.71 -3.83 15.24
N ASP A 36 -12.69 -4.24 14.51
CA ASP A 36 -11.86 -5.40 14.82
C ASP A 36 -10.54 -4.90 15.47
N PRO A 37 -10.31 -5.14 16.78
CA PRO A 37 -9.13 -4.67 17.48
C PRO A 37 -7.82 -5.16 16.88
N ASP A 38 -7.78 -6.41 16.40
CA ASP A 38 -6.59 -7.00 15.79
C ASP A 38 -6.26 -6.30 14.47
N MET A 39 -7.28 -5.93 13.71
CA MET A 39 -7.14 -5.16 12.49
C MET A 39 -6.66 -3.72 12.77
N ILE A 40 -7.16 -3.06 13.82
CA ILE A 40 -6.68 -1.73 14.21
C ILE A 40 -5.20 -1.80 14.60
N ARG A 41 -4.79 -2.78 15.40
CA ARG A 41 -3.39 -3.00 15.79
C ARG A 41 -2.52 -3.23 14.57
N LEU A 42 -2.96 -4.07 13.63
CA LEU A 42 -2.25 -4.33 12.39
C LEU A 42 -2.11 -3.07 11.52
N GLN A 43 -3.17 -2.28 11.37
CA GLN A 43 -3.13 -1.02 10.62
C GLN A 43 -2.24 0.02 11.31
N ALA A 44 -2.27 0.10 12.63
CA ALA A 44 -1.39 0.98 13.40
C ALA A 44 0.08 0.56 13.26
N ALA A 45 0.38 -0.73 13.37
CA ALA A 45 1.73 -1.27 13.16
C ALA A 45 2.23 -1.01 11.74
N TRP A 46 1.38 -1.26 10.73
CA TRP A 46 1.70 -0.96 9.34
C TRP A 46 1.95 0.54 9.14
N GLY A 47 1.06 1.40 9.66
CA GLY A 47 1.20 2.85 9.61
C GLY A 47 2.50 3.32 10.26
N ALA A 48 2.82 2.81 11.45
CA ALA A 48 4.06 3.14 12.16
C ALA A 48 5.31 2.74 11.36
N VAL A 49 5.33 1.55 10.76
CA VAL A 49 6.42 1.09 9.91
C VAL A 49 6.55 1.96 8.66
N MET A 50 5.44 2.33 8.01
CA MET A 50 5.47 3.22 6.85
C MET A 50 6.00 4.61 7.25
N THR A 51 5.51 5.21 8.33
CA THR A 51 5.99 6.50 8.83
C THR A 51 7.48 6.46 9.15
N ALA A 52 7.94 5.44 9.88
CA ALA A 52 9.36 5.28 10.19
C ALA A 52 10.21 5.14 8.92
N SER A 53 9.74 4.36 7.94
CA SER A 53 10.46 4.16 6.68
C SER A 53 10.66 5.46 5.90
N TRP A 54 9.67 6.35 5.92
CA TRP A 54 9.73 7.67 5.30
C TRP A 54 10.55 8.66 6.11
N ALA A 55 10.43 8.64 7.43
CA ALA A 55 11.27 9.46 8.31
C ALA A 55 12.75 9.17 8.06
N VAL A 56 13.15 7.89 8.00
CA VAL A 56 14.52 7.48 7.66
C VAL A 56 14.91 7.97 6.26
N THR A 57 14.01 7.90 5.27
CA THR A 57 14.28 8.46 3.93
C THR A 57 14.59 9.95 4.02
N ILE A 58 13.72 10.73 4.68
CA ILE A 58 13.87 12.18 4.79
C ILE A 58 15.17 12.51 5.51
N SER A 59 15.42 11.90 6.67
CA SER A 59 16.66 12.09 7.43
C SER A 59 17.90 11.77 6.60
N LEU A 60 17.90 10.65 5.87
CA LEU A 60 18.99 10.27 4.98
C LEU A 60 19.20 11.31 3.88
N THR A 61 18.12 11.79 3.25
CA THR A 61 18.23 12.78 2.17
C THR A 61 18.73 14.14 2.66
N VAL A 62 18.29 14.59 3.84
CA VAL A 62 18.74 15.86 4.43
C VAL A 62 20.23 15.78 4.74
N VAL A 63 20.68 14.70 5.39
CA VAL A 63 22.10 14.49 5.71
C VAL A 63 22.95 14.36 4.42
N ALA A 64 22.47 13.61 3.43
CA ALA A 64 23.20 13.47 2.17
C ALA A 64 23.32 14.81 1.42
N TYR A 65 22.26 15.62 1.44
CA TYR A 65 22.28 16.94 0.82
C TYR A 65 23.27 17.88 1.53
N ASP A 66 23.33 17.85 2.86
CA ASP A 66 24.28 18.65 3.64
C ASP A 66 25.74 18.28 3.33
N VAL A 67 26.02 16.99 3.11
CA VAL A 67 27.37 16.49 2.82
C VAL A 67 27.82 16.74 1.37
N GLY A 68 26.92 16.64 0.39
CA GLY A 68 27.32 16.65 -1.03
C GLY A 68 26.23 17.08 -2.01
N GLY A 69 25.21 17.80 -1.54
CA GLY A 69 24.12 18.34 -2.34
C GLY A 69 23.28 17.28 -3.03
N SER A 70 22.68 17.65 -4.16
CA SER A 70 21.75 16.79 -4.90
C SER A 70 22.39 15.51 -5.45
N ALA A 71 23.68 15.54 -5.79
CA ALA A 71 24.40 14.36 -6.28
C ALA A 71 24.53 13.27 -5.19
N ALA A 72 24.86 13.67 -3.95
CA ALA A 72 24.92 12.75 -2.83
C ALA A 72 23.53 12.17 -2.48
N VAL A 73 22.47 12.98 -2.56
CA VAL A 73 21.09 12.51 -2.41
C VAL A 73 20.74 11.46 -3.47
N ALA A 74 21.07 11.73 -4.74
CA ALA A 74 20.81 10.80 -5.84
C ALA A 74 21.55 9.46 -5.62
N LEU A 75 22.82 9.51 -5.20
CA LEU A 75 23.60 8.31 -4.89
C LEU A 75 23.01 7.55 -3.70
N ALA A 76 22.64 8.24 -2.62
CA ALA A 76 22.03 7.62 -1.45
C ALA A 76 20.71 6.91 -1.79
N MET A 77 19.88 7.52 -2.63
CA MET A 77 18.64 6.91 -3.10
C MET A 77 18.89 5.75 -4.07
N LEU A 78 19.91 5.84 -4.92
CA LEU A 78 20.31 4.74 -5.79
C LEU A 78 20.75 3.51 -4.99
N VAL A 79 21.58 3.71 -3.97
CA VAL A 79 22.02 2.64 -3.05
C VAL A 79 20.83 2.02 -2.34
N ARG A 80 19.92 2.85 -1.79
CA ARG A 80 18.69 2.38 -1.14
C ARG A 80 17.79 1.58 -2.09
N ALA A 81 17.59 2.07 -3.31
CA ALA A 81 16.78 1.39 -4.31
C ALA A 81 17.39 0.05 -4.71
N THR A 82 18.71 0.00 -4.89
CA THR A 82 19.45 -1.22 -5.21
C THR A 82 19.32 -2.25 -4.10
N ALA A 83 19.50 -1.85 -2.84
CA ALA A 83 19.28 -2.74 -1.70
C ALA A 83 17.84 -3.31 -1.69
N GLY A 84 16.83 -2.46 -1.94
CA GLY A 84 15.44 -2.87 -2.04
C GLY A 84 15.18 -3.85 -3.19
N ALA A 85 15.79 -3.63 -4.36
CA ALA A 85 15.66 -4.50 -5.52
C ALA A 85 16.29 -5.89 -5.28
N LEU A 86 17.42 -5.93 -4.60
CA LEU A 86 18.13 -7.18 -4.30
C LEU A 86 17.47 -7.96 -3.16
N LEU A 87 17.09 -7.29 -2.08
CA LEU A 87 16.53 -7.93 -0.89
C LEU A 87 15.03 -8.17 -0.98
N GLY A 88 14.30 -7.39 -1.78
CA GLY A 88 12.84 -7.40 -1.87
C GLY A 88 12.25 -8.79 -2.16
N PRO A 89 12.69 -9.52 -3.20
CA PRO A 89 12.18 -10.85 -3.50
C PRO A 89 12.46 -11.87 -2.40
N ALA A 90 13.65 -11.84 -1.79
CA ALA A 90 14.04 -12.76 -0.74
C ALA A 90 13.21 -12.53 0.53
N VAL A 91 13.06 -11.27 0.95
CA VAL A 91 12.25 -10.88 2.10
C VAL A 91 10.77 -11.19 1.84
N GLY A 92 10.26 -10.87 0.65
CA GLY A 92 8.88 -11.21 0.26
C GLY A 92 8.61 -12.71 0.32
N SER A 93 9.50 -13.52 -0.26
CA SER A 93 9.41 -14.98 -0.20
C SER A 93 9.47 -15.53 1.22
N LEU A 94 10.26 -14.91 2.12
CA LEU A 94 10.32 -15.29 3.53
C LEU A 94 9.01 -14.95 4.25
N VAL A 95 8.45 -13.78 3.99
CA VAL A 95 7.16 -13.33 4.56
C VAL A 95 6.01 -14.23 4.10
N ASP A 96 5.99 -14.62 2.82
CA ASP A 96 4.94 -15.48 2.27
C ASP A 96 4.95 -16.90 2.84
N ARG A 97 6.11 -17.37 3.31
CA ARG A 97 6.26 -18.67 3.99
C ARG A 97 5.87 -18.63 5.47
N ALA A 98 5.64 -17.45 6.05
CA ALA A 98 5.26 -17.33 7.45
C ALA A 98 3.84 -17.92 7.66
N PRO A 99 3.63 -18.82 8.64
CA PRO A 99 2.33 -19.44 8.85
C PRO A 99 1.28 -18.38 9.25
N ARG A 100 0.20 -18.25 8.46
CA ARG A 100 -0.90 -17.30 8.73
C ARG A 100 -1.54 -17.45 10.12
N HIS A 101 -1.40 -18.62 10.74
CA HIS A 101 -1.89 -18.85 12.11
C HIS A 101 -1.05 -18.14 13.18
N ARG A 102 0.22 -17.81 12.91
CA ARG A 102 1.07 -17.07 13.84
C ARG A 102 0.85 -15.56 13.75
N SER A 103 0.60 -15.02 12.56
CA SER A 103 0.34 -13.57 12.40
C SER A 103 -0.93 -13.11 13.13
N LEU A 104 -1.97 -13.95 13.23
CA LEU A 104 -3.16 -13.66 14.04
C LEU A 104 -2.87 -13.72 15.55
N ARG A 105 -1.99 -14.63 16.01
CA ARG A 105 -1.64 -14.71 17.44
C ARG A 105 -0.83 -13.50 17.93
N TRP A 106 -0.04 -12.86 17.07
CA TRP A 106 0.67 -11.62 17.41
C TRP A 106 -0.25 -10.38 17.42
N ALA A 107 -1.41 -10.44 16.76
CA ALA A 107 -2.42 -9.38 16.86
C ALA A 107 -3.26 -9.51 18.16
N ALA A 108 -3.53 -10.76 18.58
CA ALA A 108 -4.37 -11.11 19.71
C ALA A 108 -3.69 -11.11 21.10
N VAL A 109 -2.38 -10.84 21.19
CA VAL A 109 -1.66 -10.56 22.45
C VAL A 109 -1.47 -9.06 22.53
#